data_AF-A0A7C5Q7N4-F1
#
_entry.id   AF-A0A7C5Q7N4-F1
#
_cell.length_a   1.000
_cell.length_b   1.000
_cell.length_c   1.000
_cell.angle_alpha   90.00
_cell.angle_beta   90.00
_cell.angle_gamma   90.00
#
_symmetry.space_group_name_H-M   'P 1'
#
loop_
_entity.id
_entity.type
_entity.pdbx_description
1 polymer ?
#
loop_
_entity_poly.entity_id
_entity_poly.type
_entity_poly.pdbx_seq_one_letter_code
_entity_poly.pdbx_strand_id
1 'polypeptide(L)'
;MKNPGSLDIHLFEEMTQLEFFLVKKPMNAPEFWAEWQEKYGKATLAKVALKKIAKTRKLSHEEYSKLRTMMNVYDDILKYLEQLKNTALSVRGIATNFNVELDDEDIDLDF
;
A
#
# COMPACT_ATOMS: atom_id res chain seq x y z
N MET A 1 -4.08 -10.26 35.63
CA MET A 1 -3.22 -10.75 34.53
C MET A 1 -3.67 -10.05 33.26
N LYS A 2 -2.84 -9.19 32.67
CA LYS A 2 -3.13 -8.64 31.34
C LYS A 2 -2.97 -9.83 30.39
N ASN A 3 -4.06 -10.32 29.80
CA ASN A 3 -3.97 -11.11 28.58
C ASN A 3 -4.00 -10.08 27.46
N PRO A 4 -2.85 -9.54 27.00
CA PRO A 4 -2.84 -8.88 25.70
C PRO A 4 -3.31 -9.97 24.73
N GLY A 5 -4.37 -9.73 23.97
CA GLY A 5 -4.58 -10.56 22.77
C GLY A 5 -3.24 -10.58 22.04
N SER A 6 -2.70 -11.79 21.78
CA SER A 6 -1.31 -11.90 21.35
C SER A 6 -1.10 -11.03 20.11
N LEU A 7 0.11 -10.52 19.91
CA LEU A 7 0.48 -9.76 18.71
C LEU A 7 -0.03 -10.45 17.42
N ASP A 8 -0.09 -11.78 17.44
CA ASP A 8 -0.63 -12.62 16.36
C ASP A 8 -2.11 -12.34 16.05
N ILE A 9 -2.95 -12.07 17.05
CA ILE A 9 -4.36 -11.73 16.86
C ILE A 9 -4.48 -10.37 16.15
N HIS A 10 -3.73 -9.37 16.61
CA HIS A 10 -3.73 -8.06 15.95
C HIS A 10 -3.16 -8.12 14.54
N LEU A 11 -2.12 -8.93 14.33
CA LEU A 11 -1.60 -9.18 12.98
C LEU A 11 -2.67 -9.82 12.09
N PHE A 12 -3.39 -10.82 12.60
CA PHE A 12 -4.48 -11.48 11.86
C PHE A 12 -5.61 -10.52 11.49
N GLU A 13 -6.01 -9.64 12.41
CA GLU A 13 -7.00 -8.58 12.18
C GLU A 13 -6.54 -7.62 11.09
N GLU A 14 -5.29 -7.14 11.16
CA GLU A 14 -4.72 -6.24 10.16
C GLU A 14 -4.60 -6.92 8.79
N MET A 15 -4.18 -8.19 8.73
CA MET A 15 -4.15 -8.94 7.48
C MET A 15 -5.54 -9.05 6.84
N THR A 16 -6.56 -9.36 7.63
CA THR A 16 -7.95 -9.46 7.17
C THR A 16 -8.42 -8.13 6.54
N GLN A 17 -8.02 -7.00 7.11
CA GLN A 17 -8.31 -5.69 6.52
C GLN A 17 -7.57 -5.47 5.19
N LEU A 18 -6.30 -5.88 5.12
CA LEU A 18 -5.47 -5.75 3.92
C LEU A 18 -5.93 -6.65 2.76
N GLU A 19 -6.59 -7.78 3.04
CA GLU A 19 -7.14 -8.67 2.01
C GLU A 19 -8.08 -7.97 1.03
N PHE A 20 -8.72 -6.87 1.44
CA PHE A 20 -9.51 -6.03 0.55
C PHE A 20 -8.72 -5.58 -0.69
N PHE A 21 -7.43 -5.27 -0.53
CA PHE A 21 -6.57 -4.77 -1.60
C PHE A 21 -5.91 -5.87 -2.44
N LEU A 22 -6.07 -7.15 -2.10
CA LEU A 22 -5.59 -8.27 -2.91
C LEU A 22 -6.43 -8.42 -4.17
N VAL A 23 -5.89 -8.12 -5.35
CA VAL A 23 -6.50 -8.45 -6.65
C VAL A 23 -6.49 -9.97 -6.83
N LYS A 24 -7.69 -10.57 -6.94
CA LYS A 24 -7.88 -12.02 -7.03
C LYS A 24 -8.05 -12.49 -8.47
N LYS A 25 -8.39 -11.58 -9.40
CA LYS A 25 -8.55 -11.90 -10.82
C LYS A 25 -7.18 -12.16 -11.47
N PRO A 26 -7.07 -13.19 -12.33
CA PRO A 26 -5.82 -13.48 -13.05
C PRO A 26 -5.34 -12.30 -13.89
N MET A 27 -4.03 -12.03 -13.93
CA MET A 27 -3.46 -10.85 -14.60
C MET A 27 -3.73 -10.79 -16.11
N ASN A 28 -3.97 -11.94 -16.75
CA ASN A 28 -4.32 -12.03 -18.17
C ASN A 28 -5.82 -11.80 -18.44
N ALA A 29 -6.66 -11.85 -17.41
CA ALA A 29 -8.11 -11.70 -17.56
C ALA A 29 -8.51 -10.22 -17.77
N PRO A 30 -9.56 -9.91 -18.55
CA PRO A 30 -10.08 -8.55 -18.68
C PRO A 30 -10.52 -7.95 -17.34
N GLU A 31 -11.09 -8.76 -16.45
CA GLU A 31 -11.63 -8.35 -15.15
C GLU A 31 -10.55 -7.91 -14.17
N PHE A 32 -9.29 -8.28 -14.41
CA PHE A 32 -8.14 -7.82 -13.62
C PHE A 32 -8.10 -6.29 -13.54
N TRP A 33 -8.29 -5.62 -14.67
CA TRP A 33 -8.16 -4.16 -14.74
C TRP A 33 -9.26 -3.45 -13.95
N ALA A 34 -10.48 -3.98 -13.98
CA ALA A 34 -11.59 -3.44 -13.20
C ALA A 34 -11.33 -3.58 -11.70
N GLU A 35 -10.91 -4.78 -11.25
CA GLU A 35 -10.62 -5.04 -9.84
C GLU A 35 -9.39 -4.25 -9.35
N TRP A 36 -8.34 -4.19 -10.15
CA TRP A 36 -7.15 -3.39 -9.87
C TRP A 36 -7.50 -1.90 -9.75
N GLN A 37 -8.28 -1.36 -10.69
CA GLN A 37 -8.69 0.04 -10.70
C GLN A 37 -9.54 0.39 -9.47
N GLU A 38 -10.47 -0.47 -9.08
CA GLU A 38 -11.28 -0.28 -7.88
C GLU A 38 -10.40 -0.13 -6.63
N LYS A 39 -9.44 -1.07 -6.46
CA LYS A 39 -8.57 -1.13 -5.27
C LYS A 39 -7.56 0.01 -5.25
N TYR A 40 -6.94 0.29 -6.39
CA TYR A 40 -6.00 1.41 -6.56
C TYR A 40 -6.70 2.75 -6.32
N GLY A 41 -7.90 2.92 -6.89
CA GLY A 41 -8.74 4.09 -6.68
C GLY A 41 -9.09 4.29 -5.21
N LYS A 42 -9.54 3.24 -4.52
CA LYS A 42 -9.88 3.32 -3.09
C LYS A 42 -8.68 3.66 -2.22
N ALA A 43 -7.52 3.04 -2.45
CA ALA A 43 -6.28 3.37 -1.73
C ALA A 43 -5.85 4.82 -1.97
N THR A 44 -5.89 5.28 -3.22
CA THR A 44 -5.55 6.66 -3.61
C THR A 44 -6.47 7.66 -2.91
N LEU A 45 -7.78 7.46 -2.97
CA LEU A 45 -8.76 8.35 -2.37
C LEU A 45 -8.65 8.38 -0.84
N ALA A 46 -8.40 7.24 -0.20
CA ALA A 46 -8.18 7.17 1.23
C ALA A 46 -6.94 7.98 1.64
N LYS A 47 -5.83 7.85 0.91
CA LYS A 47 -4.62 8.64 1.15
C LYS A 47 -4.86 10.14 0.96
N VAL A 48 -5.62 10.53 -0.07
CA VAL A 48 -6.00 11.94 -0.29
C VAL A 48 -6.87 12.46 0.87
N ALA A 49 -7.81 11.66 1.36
CA ALA A 49 -8.63 12.02 2.50
C ALA A 49 -7.78 12.20 3.78
N LEU A 50 -6.83 11.31 4.06
CA LEU A 50 -5.89 11.45 5.17
C LEU A 50 -5.06 12.74 5.05
N LYS A 51 -4.48 13.01 3.87
CA LYS A 51 -3.74 14.26 3.60
C LYS A 51 -4.59 15.50 3.84
N LYS A 52 -5.88 15.45 3.46
CA LYS A 52 -6.82 16.55 3.70
C LYS A 52 -7.07 16.74 5.20
N ILE A 53 -7.33 15.65 5.94
CA ILE A 53 -7.52 15.69 7.40
C ILE A 53 -6.30 16.32 8.08
N ALA A 54 -5.08 15.89 7.71
CA ALA A 54 -3.83 16.41 8.27
C ALA A 54 -3.65 17.93 8.04
N LYS A 55 -4.19 18.47 6.94
CA LYS A 55 -4.09 19.90 6.61
C LYS A 55 -5.20 20.75 7.20
N THR A 56 -6.41 20.20 7.32
CA THR A 56 -7.60 21.01 7.65
C THR A 56 -8.06 20.87 9.10
N ARG A 57 -7.61 19.84 9.83
CA ARG A 57 -7.99 19.65 11.24
C ARG A 57 -6.86 20.04 12.18
N LYS A 58 -7.22 20.58 13.35
CA LYS A 58 -6.29 20.75 14.47
C LYS A 58 -6.13 19.38 15.13
N LEU A 59 -5.01 18.72 14.85
CA LEU A 59 -4.67 17.42 15.41
C LEU A 59 -3.65 17.58 16.54
N SER A 60 -3.79 16.76 17.57
CA SER A 60 -2.71 16.53 18.52
C SER A 60 -1.51 15.85 17.83
N HIS A 61 -0.34 15.88 18.49
CA HIS A 61 0.84 15.20 17.98
C HIS A 61 0.62 13.69 17.81
N GLU A 62 -0.10 13.06 18.74
CA GLU A 62 -0.43 11.63 18.69
C GLU A 62 -1.35 11.31 17.51
N GLU A 63 -2.42 12.10 17.29
CA GLU A 63 -3.31 11.91 16.15
C GLU A 63 -2.59 12.11 14.82
N TYR A 64 -1.70 13.10 14.74
CA TYR A 64 -0.89 13.33 13.56
C TYR A 64 0.05 12.15 13.29
N SER A 65 0.69 11.60 14.33
CA SER A 65 1.54 10.42 14.22
C SER A 65 0.75 9.21 13.70
N LYS A 66 -0.45 8.94 14.24
CA LYS A 66 -1.33 7.86 13.77
C LYS A 66 -1.70 8.04 12.30
N LEU A 67 -2.09 9.26 11.92
CA LEU A 67 -2.45 9.59 10.54
C LEU A 67 -1.25 9.38 9.59
N ARG A 68 -0.04 9.74 10.01
CA ARG A 68 1.19 9.48 9.25
C ARG A 68 1.42 7.99 9.03
N THR A 69 1.25 7.16 10.06
CA THR A 69 1.33 5.70 9.92
C THR A 69 0.29 5.19 8.92
N MET A 70 -0.95 5.65 9.00
CA MET A 70 -1.99 5.27 8.03
C MET A 70 -1.63 5.67 6.59
N MET A 71 -1.06 6.87 6.39
CA MET A 71 -0.61 7.30 5.07
C MET A 71 0.49 6.41 4.50
N ASN A 72 1.44 5.98 5.34
CA ASN A 72 2.51 5.06 4.94
C ASN A 72 1.96 3.69 4.53
N VAL A 73 0.99 3.15 5.27
CA VAL A 73 0.32 1.90 4.89
C VAL A 73 -0.34 2.01 3.51
N TYR A 74 -1.04 3.12 3.23
CA TYR A 74 -1.60 3.33 1.89
C TYR A 74 -0.53 3.53 0.81
N ASP A 75 0.64 4.07 1.16
CA ASP A 75 1.80 4.12 0.25
C ASP A 75 2.28 2.72 -0.14
N ASP A 76 2.41 1.83 0.84
CA ASP A 76 2.84 0.45 0.60
C ASP A 76 1.81 -0.34 -0.20
N ILE A 77 0.51 -0.14 0.07
CA ILE A 77 -0.58 -0.71 -0.74
C ILE A 77 -0.52 -0.21 -2.19
N LEU A 78 -0.29 1.09 -2.41
CA LEU A 78 -0.20 1.65 -3.77
C LEU A 78 1.03 1.12 -4.51
N LYS A 79 2.18 0.98 -3.83
CA LYS A 79 3.38 0.34 -4.40
C LYS A 79 3.10 -1.11 -4.82
N TYR A 80 2.46 -1.89 -3.96
CA TYR A 80 2.04 -3.26 -4.27
C TYR A 80 1.15 -3.32 -5.53
N LEU A 81 0.12 -2.48 -5.60
CA LEU A 81 -0.79 -2.45 -6.74
C LEU A 81 -0.07 -1.99 -8.02
N GLU A 82 0.87 -1.06 -7.92
CA GLU A 82 1.68 -0.60 -9.06
C GLU A 82 2.60 -1.71 -9.60
N GLN A 83 3.26 -2.45 -8.72
CA GLN A 83 4.05 -3.64 -9.09
C GLN A 83 3.19 -4.68 -9.80
N LEU A 84 1.97 -4.90 -9.29
CA LEU A 84 1.03 -5.84 -9.87
C LEU A 84 0.58 -5.41 -11.28
N LYS A 85 0.28 -4.11 -11.48
CA LYS A 85 0.01 -3.54 -12.81
C LYS A 85 1.16 -3.79 -13.76
N ASN A 86 2.38 -3.47 -13.34
CA ASN A 86 3.57 -3.60 -14.18
C ASN A 86 3.83 -5.05 -14.58
N THR A 87 3.60 -5.99 -13.65
CA THR A 87 3.64 -7.42 -13.93
C THR A 87 2.60 -7.82 -14.99
N ALA A 88 1.35 -7.36 -14.84
CA ALA A 88 0.28 -7.65 -15.80
C ALA A 88 0.55 -7.07 -17.20
N LEU A 89 1.15 -5.88 -17.29
CA LEU A 89 1.59 -5.28 -18.54
C LEU A 89 2.74 -6.06 -19.19
N SER A 90 3.72 -6.47 -18.39
CA SER A 90 4.87 -7.26 -18.84
C SER A 90 4.42 -8.61 -19.43
N VAL A 91 3.45 -9.29 -18.81
CA VAL A 91 2.84 -10.53 -19.35
C VAL A 91 2.18 -10.32 -20.72
N ARG A 92 1.73 -9.09 -21.02
CA ARG A 92 1.16 -8.72 -22.33
C ARG A 92 2.20 -8.21 -23.32
N GLY A 93 3.49 -8.26 -22.99
CA GLY A 93 4.57 -7.75 -23.83
C GLY A 93 4.66 -6.23 -23.88
N ILE A 94 3.97 -5.53 -22.97
CA ILE A 94 4.07 -4.07 -22.83
C ILE A 94 5.25 -3.79 -21.90
N ALA A 95 6.34 -3.25 -22.44
CA ALA A 95 7.48 -2.84 -21.64
C ALA A 95 7.09 -1.71 -20.69
N THR A 96 7.06 -1.99 -19.39
CA THR A 96 7.07 -0.96 -18.37
C THR A 96 8.52 -0.67 -18.01
N ASN A 97 8.92 0.60 -17.99
CA ASN A 97 10.26 0.98 -17.55
C ASN A 97 10.41 0.52 -16.08
N PHE A 98 11.14 -0.56 -15.87
CA PHE A 98 11.53 -1.06 -14.55
C PHE A 98 12.51 -0.05 -13.94
N ASN A 99 12.02 0.98 -13.27
CA ASN A 99 12.82 1.62 -12.21
C ASN A 99 12.66 0.77 -10.96
N VAL A 100 13.44 -0.32 -10.92
CA VAL A 100 13.79 -0.97 -9.67
C VAL A 100 14.72 0.00 -8.95
N GLU A 101 14.17 0.97 -8.22
CA GLU A 101 14.88 1.57 -7.08
C GLU A 101 14.83 0.53 -5.95
N LEU A 102 15.62 -0.53 -6.10
CA LEU A 102 16.09 -1.38 -5.02
C LEU A 102 17.60 -1.34 -5.13
N ASP A 103 18.18 -0.21 -4.72
CA ASP A 103 19.58 -0.15 -4.32
C ASP A 103 19.73 0.85 -3.17
N ASP A 104 19.16 0.48 -2.01
CA ASP A 104 19.61 1.01 -0.73
C ASP A 104 20.86 0.23 -0.24
N GLU A 105 21.57 -0.48 -1.13
CA GLU A 105 22.81 -1.23 -0.87
C GLU A 105 24.09 -0.55 -1.37
N ASP A 106 24.05 0.70 -1.83
CA ASP A 106 25.25 1.56 -1.87
C ASP A 106 25.33 2.41 -0.58
N ILE A 107 25.34 1.72 0.56
CA ILE A 107 25.99 2.22 1.78
C ILE A 107 27.50 2.17 1.51
N ASP A 108 28.00 3.17 0.79
CA ASP A 108 29.42 3.52 0.83
C ASP A 108 29.67 4.31 2.13
N LEU A 109 29.77 3.57 3.23
CA LEU A 109 30.56 4.02 4.38
C LEU A 109 32.03 3.88 3.99
N ASP A 110 32.67 4.98 3.58
CA ASP A 110 34.13 5.09 3.62
C ASP A 110 34.58 6.56 3.84
N PHE A 111 35.03 6.78 5.08
CA PHE A 111 35.90 7.83 5.67
C PHE A 111 35.40 9.26 5.87
#